data_AF-B9U9H4-F1
#
_entry.id   AF-B9U9H4-F1
#
_cell.length_a   1.000
_cell.length_b   1.000
_cell.length_c   1.000
_cell.angle_alpha   90.00
_cell.angle_beta   90.00
_cell.angle_gamma   90.00
#
_symmetry.space_group_name_H-M   'P 1'
#
loop_
_entity.id
_entity.type
_entity.pdbx_description
1 polymer ?
#
loop_
_entity_poly.entity_id
_entity_poly.type
_entity_poly.pdbx_seq_one_letter_code
_entity_poly.pdbx_strand_id
1 'polypeptide(L)'
;EGAIKEVSELLDKLVKAVKTAEGASSGTDAIGEVVADADAAKVADKASVKGIAKGIKEIVEAAGGSEKLKVAAATGENNKGAGKLFGKAGADANGTVRLLARRLVLLVLLVGSRY
;
A
#
# COMPACT_ATOMS: atom_id res chain seq x y z
N GLU A 1 -12.08 20.17 29.45
CA GLU A 1 -10.83 20.12 28.63
C GLU A 1 -10.48 18.73 28.06
N GLY A 2 -11.30 17.67 28.26
CA GLY A 2 -10.91 16.29 27.88
C GLY A 2 -10.94 15.94 26.39
N ALA A 3 -11.94 16.41 25.62
CA ALA A 3 -12.14 15.96 24.24
C ALA A 3 -11.03 16.42 23.27
N ILE A 4 -10.48 17.62 23.46
CA ILE A 4 -9.40 18.15 22.59
C ILE A 4 -8.11 17.35 22.80
N LYS A 5 -7.82 16.95 24.04
CA LYS A 5 -6.65 16.15 24.37
C LYS A 5 -6.74 14.75 23.76
N GLU A 6 -7.91 14.13 23.85
CA GLU A 6 -8.18 12.82 23.26
C GLU A 6 -8.05 12.81 21.72
N VAL A 7 -8.57 13.85 21.05
CA VAL A 7 -8.40 14.03 19.60
C VAL A 7 -6.94 14.29 19.23
N SER A 8 -6.21 15.06 20.04
CA SER A 8 -4.78 15.34 19.80
C SER A 8 -3.94 14.06 19.89
N GLU A 9 -4.23 13.16 20.84
CA GLU A 9 -3.57 11.86 20.97
C GLU A 9 -3.90 10.91 19.82
N LEU A 10 -5.14 10.96 19.31
CA LEU A 10 -5.54 10.20 18.12
C LEU A 10 -4.79 10.68 16.86
N LEU A 11 -4.73 12.00 16.66
CA LEU A 11 -4.03 12.61 15.53
C LEU A 11 -2.54 12.27 15.56
N ASP A 12 -1.90 12.30 16.73
CA ASP A 12 -0.48 11.98 16.86
C ASP A 12 -0.19 10.50 16.52
N LYS A 13 -1.08 9.58 16.91
CA LYS A 13 -1.00 8.16 16.53
C LYS A 13 -1.16 7.95 15.03
N LEU A 14 -2.14 8.61 14.40
CA LEU A 14 -2.38 8.52 12.97
C LEU A 14 -1.20 9.08 12.16
N VAL A 15 -0.66 10.23 12.57
CA VAL A 15 0.49 10.86 11.89
C VAL A 15 1.72 9.95 11.95
N LYS A 16 2.01 9.35 13.11
CA LYS A 16 3.13 8.39 13.24
C LYS A 16 2.96 7.18 12.32
N ALA A 17 1.76 6.59 12.29
CA ALA A 17 1.47 5.45 11.43
C ALA A 17 1.59 5.81 9.94
N VAL A 18 1.11 6.99 9.53
CA VAL A 18 1.27 7.50 8.17
C VAL A 18 2.74 7.69 7.82
N LYS A 19 3.55 8.22 8.75
CA LYS A 19 4.99 8.38 8.55
C LYS A 19 5.73 7.05 8.37
N THR A 20 5.31 6.00 9.08
CA THR A 20 5.82 4.63 8.84
C THR A 20 5.54 4.18 7.40
N ALA A 21 4.31 4.36 6.92
CA ALA A 21 3.92 3.98 5.55
C ALA A 21 4.63 4.84 4.48
N GLU A 22 4.77 6.14 4.74
CA GLU A 22 5.46 7.10 3.87
C GLU A 22 6.94 6.73 3.72
N GLY A 23 7.64 6.45 4.83
CA GLY A 23 9.05 6.08 4.83
C GLY A 23 9.32 4.75 4.11
N ALA A 24 8.38 3.80 4.17
CA ALA A 24 8.46 2.56 3.41
C ALA A 24 8.15 2.74 1.91
N SER A 25 7.57 3.87 1.53
CA SER A 25 7.21 4.22 0.15
C SER A 25 8.42 4.79 -0.59
N SER A 26 9.45 3.96 -0.82
CA SER A 26 10.72 4.36 -1.46
C SER A 26 10.77 4.17 -2.97
N GLY A 27 9.76 3.54 -3.58
CA GLY A 27 9.72 3.27 -5.02
C GLY A 27 9.66 4.53 -5.89
N THR A 28 10.35 4.50 -7.03
CA THR A 28 10.39 5.59 -8.03
C THR A 28 9.61 5.27 -9.30
N ASP A 29 9.32 3.99 -9.53
CA ASP A 29 8.66 3.45 -10.71
C ASP A 29 7.18 3.85 -10.77
N ALA A 30 6.59 3.79 -11.97
CA ALA A 30 5.18 4.11 -12.15
C ALA A 30 4.28 3.03 -11.51
N ILE A 31 3.09 3.43 -11.03
CA ILE A 31 2.10 2.45 -10.57
C ILE A 31 1.48 1.78 -11.78
N GLY A 32 1.49 0.44 -11.79
CA GLY A 32 1.04 -0.32 -12.94
C GLY A 32 2.08 -0.34 -14.06
N GLU A 33 3.35 -0.10 -13.74
CA GLU A 33 4.43 -0.28 -14.71
C GLU A 33 4.43 -1.72 -15.22
N VAL A 34 4.42 -1.84 -16.55
CA VAL A 34 4.44 -3.11 -17.28
C VAL A 34 5.81 -3.25 -17.89
N VAL A 35 6.53 -4.28 -17.45
CA VAL A 35 7.81 -4.67 -18.05
C VAL A 35 7.59 -5.86 -18.97
N ALA A 36 8.07 -5.74 -20.21
CA ALA A 36 8.03 -6.81 -21.21
C ALA A 36 9.40 -7.49 -21.39
N ASP A 37 10.48 -6.82 -21.01
CA ASP A 37 11.85 -7.32 -21.13
C ASP A 37 12.26 -8.16 -19.92
N ALA A 38 12.88 -9.31 -20.16
CA ALA A 38 13.34 -10.22 -19.11
C ALA A 38 14.33 -9.56 -18.13
N ASP A 39 15.20 -8.68 -18.63
CA ASP A 39 16.19 -7.95 -17.82
C ASP A 39 15.57 -6.82 -16.98
N ALA A 40 14.38 -6.35 -17.37
CA ALA A 40 13.63 -5.36 -16.62
C ALA A 40 12.78 -5.98 -15.50
N ALA A 41 12.58 -7.30 -15.51
CA ALA A 41 11.86 -8.01 -14.45
C ALA A 41 12.67 -8.01 -13.14
N LYS A 42 12.19 -7.24 -12.16
CA LYS A 42 12.81 -7.14 -10.84
C LYS A 42 11.86 -7.63 -9.75
N VAL A 43 12.44 -8.32 -8.77
CA VAL A 43 11.72 -8.63 -7.52
C VAL A 43 11.41 -7.31 -6.80
N ALA A 44 10.19 -7.18 -6.29
CA ALA A 44 9.81 -6.02 -5.49
C ALA A 44 10.69 -5.91 -4.23
N ASP A 45 11.00 -4.68 -3.82
CA ASP A 45 11.76 -4.44 -2.61
C ASP A 45 10.98 -4.97 -1.39
N LYS A 46 11.55 -5.98 -0.73
CA LYS A 46 10.93 -6.65 0.42
C LYS A 46 10.73 -5.71 1.61
N ALA A 47 11.66 -4.77 1.84
CA ALA A 47 11.55 -3.80 2.91
C ALA A 47 10.43 -2.79 2.61
N SER A 48 10.32 -2.33 1.37
CA SER A 48 9.22 -1.45 0.93
C SER A 48 7.86 -2.14 1.06
N VAL A 49 7.70 -3.35 0.50
CA VAL A 49 6.43 -4.10 0.55
C VAL A 49 6.00 -4.41 1.98
N LYS A 50 6.92 -4.89 2.82
CA LYS A 50 6.61 -5.19 4.23
C LYS A 50 6.36 -3.93 5.04
N GLY A 51 7.12 -2.86 4.79
CA GLY A 51 6.98 -1.58 5.49
C GLY A 51 5.65 -0.90 5.17
N ILE A 52 5.22 -0.92 3.90
CA ILE A 52 3.91 -0.41 3.49
C ILE A 52 2.79 -1.23 4.15
N ALA A 53 2.87 -2.56 4.10
CA ALA A 53 1.87 -3.41 4.75
C ALA A 53 1.77 -3.16 6.26
N LYS A 54 2.92 -2.98 6.93
CA LYS A 54 2.97 -2.64 8.36
C LYS A 54 2.42 -1.24 8.64
N GLY A 55 2.80 -0.24 7.85
CA GLY A 55 2.31 1.13 8.00
C GLY A 55 0.79 1.24 7.79
N ILE A 56 0.24 0.56 6.79
CA ILE A 56 -1.22 0.49 6.58
C ILE A 56 -1.91 -0.18 7.77
N LYS A 57 -1.34 -1.27 8.30
CA LYS A 57 -1.86 -1.91 9.52
C LYS A 57 -1.86 -0.93 10.71
N GLU A 58 -0.77 -0.20 10.92
CA GLU A 58 -0.68 0.82 11.98
C GLU A 58 -1.71 1.94 11.79
N ILE A 59 -1.98 2.37 10.56
CA ILE A 59 -3.01 3.39 10.25
C ILE A 59 -4.41 2.87 10.62
N VAL A 60 -4.71 1.64 10.22
CA VAL A 60 -6.02 1.01 10.52
C VAL A 60 -6.20 0.81 12.01
N GLU A 61 -5.14 0.43 12.74
CA GLU A 61 -5.15 0.32 14.20
C GLU A 61 -5.34 1.68 14.88
N ALA A 62 -4.61 2.71 14.43
CA ALA A 62 -4.73 4.07 14.96
C ALA A 62 -6.12 4.68 14.70
N ALA A 63 -6.75 4.35 13.57
CA ALA A 63 -8.11 4.77 13.23
C ALA A 63 -9.20 3.95 13.94
N GLY A 64 -8.85 2.92 14.72
CA GLY A 64 -9.81 2.01 15.35
C GLY A 64 -10.59 1.14 14.35
N GLY A 65 -10.08 0.96 13.13
CA GLY A 65 -10.75 0.25 12.04
C GLY A 65 -10.46 -1.24 11.96
N SER A 66 -9.58 -1.79 12.82
CA SER A 66 -9.05 -3.15 12.72
C SER A 66 -10.11 -4.25 12.70
N GLU A 67 -11.17 -4.11 13.49
CA GLU A 67 -12.27 -5.08 13.50
C GLU A 67 -13.17 -4.91 12.28
N LYS A 68 -13.47 -3.67 11.86
CA LYS A 68 -14.33 -3.38 10.72
C LYS A 68 -13.69 -3.80 9.39
N LEU A 69 -12.37 -3.72 9.27
CA LEU A 69 -11.66 -4.08 8.04
C LEU A 69 -11.45 -5.59 7.86
N LYS A 70 -11.39 -6.36 8.96
CA LYS A 70 -11.17 -7.82 8.91
C LYS A 70 -12.36 -8.62 8.35
N VAL A 71 -13.54 -7.99 8.21
CA VAL A 71 -14.78 -8.69 7.86
C VAL A 71 -14.93 -8.95 6.35
N ALA A 72 -14.20 -8.23 5.50
CA ALA A 72 -14.39 -8.31 4.05
C ALA A 72 -13.49 -9.38 3.40
N ALA A 73 -14.01 -10.60 3.23
CA ALA A 73 -13.40 -11.61 2.34
C ALA A 73 -14.03 -11.52 0.94
N ALA A 74 -13.20 -11.49 -0.09
CA ALA A 74 -13.67 -11.61 -1.48
C ALA A 74 -14.01 -13.07 -1.80
N THR A 75 -15.16 -13.32 -2.44
CA THR A 75 -15.61 -14.66 -2.85
C THR A 75 -15.17 -15.06 -4.26
N GLY A 76 -14.57 -14.13 -5.02
CA GLY A 76 -14.16 -14.34 -6.40
C GLY A 76 -12.85 -15.12 -6.51
N GLU A 77 -12.91 -16.31 -7.11
CA GLU A 77 -11.73 -17.16 -7.35
C GLU A 77 -11.30 -17.25 -8.81
N ASN A 78 -12.02 -16.60 -9.74
CA ASN A 78 -11.75 -16.66 -11.19
C ASN A 78 -10.52 -15.84 -11.65
N ASN A 79 -9.90 -15.05 -10.76
CA ASN A 79 -8.77 -14.17 -11.07
C ASN A 79 -7.38 -14.76 -10.77
N LYS A 80 -7.25 -16.08 -10.56
CA LYS A 80 -5.95 -16.73 -10.26
C LYS A 80 -4.91 -16.49 -11.36
N GLY A 81 -5.36 -16.22 -12.59
CA GLY A 81 -4.51 -15.89 -13.74
C GLY A 81 -3.70 -14.59 -13.57
N ALA A 82 -4.11 -13.67 -12.69
CA ALA A 82 -3.35 -12.47 -12.37
C ALA A 82 -1.97 -12.77 -11.76
N GLY A 83 -1.76 -13.97 -11.21
CA GLY A 83 -0.45 -14.41 -10.72
C GLY A 83 0.66 -14.42 -11.79
N LYS A 84 0.30 -14.54 -13.08
CA LYS A 84 1.25 -14.46 -14.20
C LYS A 84 1.98 -13.11 -14.25
N LEU A 85 1.34 -12.05 -13.74
CA LEU A 85 1.87 -10.70 -13.67
C LEU A 85 2.96 -10.52 -12.61
N PHE A 86 3.23 -11.55 -11.78
CA PHE A 86 4.24 -11.50 -10.72
C PHE A 86 5.44 -12.41 -11.03
N GLY A 87 5.45 -13.03 -12.21
CA GLY A 87 6.53 -13.87 -12.71
C GLY A 87 7.58 -13.09 -13.51
N LYS A 88 8.41 -13.83 -14.25
CA LYS A 88 9.41 -13.26 -15.17
C LYS A 88 8.72 -12.53 -16.32
N ALA A 89 9.31 -11.43 -16.80
CA ALA A 89 8.94 -10.80 -18.06
C ALA A 89 9.72 -11.44 -19.23
N GLY A 90 9.25 -11.26 -20.47
CA GLY A 90 9.84 -11.83 -21.69
C GLY A 90 8.78 -12.23 -22.71
N ALA A 91 9.20 -12.73 -23.88
CA ALA A 91 8.36 -13.03 -25.04
C ALA A 91 7.17 -13.98 -24.77
N ASP A 92 7.18 -14.72 -23.66
CA ASP A 92 6.12 -15.65 -23.24
C ASP A 92 5.29 -15.15 -22.02
N ALA A 93 5.60 -13.96 -21.51
CA ALA A 93 4.94 -13.36 -20.35
C ALA A 93 4.00 -12.23 -20.81
N ASN A 94 2.68 -12.42 -20.64
CA ASN A 94 1.74 -11.30 -20.66
C ASN A 94 2.19 -10.31 -19.56
N GLY A 95 2.65 -9.12 -19.99
CA GLY A 95 3.49 -8.20 -19.22
C GLY A 95 3.21 -8.12 -17.72
N THR A 96 4.27 -8.16 -16.93
CA THR A 96 4.27 -8.14 -15.46
C THR A 96 3.79 -6.78 -14.95
N VAL A 97 2.63 -6.71 -14.30
CA VAL A 97 2.06 -5.47 -13.71
C VAL A 97 2.56 -5.31 -12.28
N ARG A 98 3.24 -4.19 -11.99
CA ARG A 98 3.76 -3.88 -10.66
C ARG A 98 2.85 -2.88 -9.91
N LEU A 99 2.33 -3.27 -8.74
CA LEU A 99 1.57 -2.38 -7.86
C LEU A 99 2.51 -1.74 -6.81
N LEU A 100 2.61 -0.41 -6.77
CA LEU A 100 3.42 0.34 -5.80
C LEU A 100 2.61 1.44 -5.11
N ALA A 101 2.73 1.57 -3.80
CA ALA A 101 1.74 2.24 -2.95
C ALA A 101 1.89 3.77 -2.81
N ARG A 102 2.82 4.44 -3.51
CA ARG A 102 3.10 5.87 -3.32
C ARG A 102 1.91 6.79 -3.60
N ARG A 103 1.05 6.47 -4.58
CA ARG A 103 -0.12 7.31 -4.93
C ARG A 103 -1.30 7.09 -3.98
N LEU A 104 -1.35 5.98 -3.25
CA LEU A 104 -2.35 5.78 -2.18
C LEU A 104 -2.02 6.68 -0.97
N VAL A 105 -0.75 6.75 -0.58
CA VAL A 105 -0.30 7.62 0.53
C VAL A 105 -0.46 9.10 0.18
N LEU A 106 -0.13 9.51 -1.06
CA LEU A 106 -0.34 10.89 -1.51
C LEU A 106 -1.84 11.26 -1.54
N LEU A 107 -2.74 10.32 -1.90
CA LEU A 107 -4.19 10.56 -1.89
C LEU A 107 -4.72 10.70 -0.45
N VAL A 108 -4.20 9.94 0.50
CA VAL A 108 -4.51 10.10 1.93
C VAL A 108 -4.03 11.46 2.46
N LEU A 109 -2.81 11.89 2.12
CA LEU A 109 -2.26 13.20 2.53
C LEU A 109 -2.99 14.39 1.86
N LEU A 110 -3.38 14.24 0.60
CA LEU A 110 -4.05 15.29 -0.18
C LEU A 110 -5.53 15.43 0.21
N VAL A 111 -6.19 14.33 0.60
CA VAL A 111 -7.53 14.36 1.24
C VAL A 111 -7.44 14.94 2.65
N GLY A 112 -6.40 14.62 3.43
CA GLY A 112 -6.18 15.19 4.77
C GLY A 112 -5.86 16.69 4.79
N SER A 113 -5.32 17.25 3.69
CA SER A 113 -5.01 18.69 3.57
C SER A 113 -6.21 19.55 3.15
N ARG A 114 -7.38 18.95 2.89
CA ARG A 114 -8.62 19.62 2.49
C ARG A 114 -9.61 19.83 3.64
N TYR A 115 -9.26 19.38 4.86
CA TYR A 115 -10.05 19.56 6.08
C TYR A 115 -9.24 20.35 7.11
#